data_AF-A0A5E4KYY5-F1
#
_entry.id   AF-A0A5E4KYY5-F1
#
_cell.length_a   1.000
_cell.length_b   1.000
_cell.length_c   1.000
_cell.angle_alpha   90.00
_cell.angle_beta   90.00
_cell.angle_gamma   90.00
#
_symmetry.space_group_name_H-M   'P 1'
#
loop_
_entity.id
_entity.type
_entity.pdbx_description
1 polymer ?
#
loop_
_entity_poly.entity_id
_entity_poly.type
_entity_poly.pdbx_seq_one_letter_code
_entity_poly.pdbx_strand_id
1 'polypeptide(L)'
;MNGLEIKRRIKSALSEVLNNDKYLLQKDIHERTIAHKLATYLQSKFKDYHVDVEYNGNILREDGKKRIKALKSELRALGRLRGEEQNIEEETIERDVYPDIIIHKRGTPENLCIIEIKKSTSKESCDYDKLKLKYYTSRDTITEIDPENYLKYELGIFIKFSTKIPKPTYNLNLTSPVNL
;
A
#
# COMPACT_ATOMS: atom_id res chain seq x y z
N MET A 1 -6.74 -15.06 8.13
CA MET A 1 -6.63 -14.19 9.35
C MET A 1 -7.63 -13.06 9.19
N ASN A 2 -8.40 -12.68 10.22
CA ASN A 2 -9.39 -11.59 10.08
C ASN A 2 -8.76 -10.19 10.15
N GLY A 3 -9.46 -9.17 9.65
CA GLY A 3 -8.95 -7.79 9.57
C GLY A 3 -8.58 -7.17 10.93
N LEU A 4 -9.30 -7.53 12.00
CA LEU A 4 -9.05 -7.01 13.35
C LEU A 4 -7.70 -7.51 13.89
N GLU A 5 -7.40 -8.80 13.68
CA GLU A 5 -6.14 -9.41 14.09
C GLU A 5 -4.95 -8.84 13.30
N ILE A 6 -5.11 -8.64 11.99
CA ILE A 6 -4.10 -7.98 11.15
C ILE A 6 -3.81 -6.57 11.68
N LYS A 7 -4.86 -5.78 11.93
CA LYS A 7 -4.75 -4.42 12.49
C LYS A 7 -4.02 -4.40 13.83
N ARG A 8 -4.32 -5.36 14.72
CA ARG A 8 -3.67 -5.47 16.04
C ARG A 8 -2.17 -5.72 15.91
N ARG A 9 -1.76 -6.66 15.03
CA ARG A 9 -0.34 -6.96 14.77
C ARG A 9 0.39 -5.76 14.16
N ILE A 10 -0.25 -5.04 13.24
CA ILE A 10 0.32 -3.83 12.63
C ILE A 10 0.49 -2.72 13.66
N LYS A 11 -0.49 -2.48 14.53
CA LYS A 11 -0.36 -1.52 15.64
C LYS A 11 0.80 -1.88 16.57
N SER A 12 0.99 -3.16 16.87
CA SER A 12 2.14 -3.62 17.66
C SER A 12 3.46 -3.30 16.96
N ALA A 13 3.59 -3.56 15.67
CA ALA A 13 4.81 -3.23 14.91
C ALA A 13 5.06 -1.72 14.82
N LEU A 14 4.01 -0.91 14.69
CA LEU A 14 4.11 0.54 14.71
C LEU A 14 4.58 1.07 16.06
N SER A 15 4.14 0.49 17.17
CA SER A 15 4.66 0.82 18.50
C SER A 15 6.15 0.55 18.61
N GLU A 16 6.67 -0.51 17.99
CA GLU A 16 8.11 -0.78 17.95
C GLU A 16 8.88 0.28 17.14
N VAL A 17 8.35 0.72 15.99
CA VAL A 17 8.94 1.85 15.23
C VAL A 17 8.96 3.12 16.09
N LEU A 18 7.86 3.45 16.77
CA LEU A 18 7.79 4.64 17.63
C LEU A 18 8.76 4.59 18.83
N ASN A 19 9.05 3.41 19.35
CA ASN A 19 9.89 3.26 20.54
C ASN A 19 11.38 3.13 20.18
N ASN A 20 11.70 2.28 19.21
CA ASN A 20 13.06 1.88 18.89
C ASN A 20 13.68 2.73 17.77
N ASP A 21 12.85 3.23 16.84
CA ASP A 21 13.29 3.93 15.64
C ASP A 21 12.81 5.40 15.60
N LYS A 22 12.44 5.96 16.77
CA LYS A 22 11.92 7.34 16.91
C LYS A 22 12.79 8.41 16.25
N TYR A 23 14.10 8.19 16.22
CA TYR A 23 15.06 9.10 15.60
C TYR A 23 14.74 9.34 14.11
N LEU A 24 14.33 8.29 13.38
CA LEU A 24 13.97 8.41 11.96
C LEU A 24 12.82 9.38 11.75
N LEU A 25 11.81 9.33 12.63
CA LEU A 25 10.64 10.19 12.58
C LEU A 25 10.95 11.60 13.08
N GLN A 26 11.77 11.74 14.13
CA GLN A 26 12.20 13.04 14.65
C GLN A 26 13.06 13.81 13.65
N LYS A 27 13.95 13.13 12.93
CA LYS A 27 14.82 13.72 11.91
C LYS A 27 14.20 13.75 10.51
N ASP A 28 12.93 13.37 10.38
CA ASP A 28 12.19 13.40 9.12
C ASP A 28 12.90 12.62 8.00
N ILE A 29 13.49 11.49 8.36
CA ILE A 29 14.15 10.59 7.41
C ILE A 29 13.13 10.08 6.38
N HIS A 30 13.62 9.66 5.22
CA HIS A 30 12.81 9.26 4.08
C HIS A 30 11.87 8.09 4.40
N GLU A 31 10.67 8.09 3.81
CA GLU A 31 9.61 7.07 4.01
C GLU A 31 10.14 5.65 3.78
N ARG A 32 10.91 5.40 2.72
CA ARG A 32 11.56 4.10 2.44
C ARG A 32 12.34 3.53 3.63
N THR A 33 13.09 4.35 4.38
CA THR A 33 13.84 3.89 5.55
C THR A 33 12.89 3.49 6.69
N ILE A 34 11.81 4.26 6.88
CA ILE A 34 10.77 3.96 7.87
C ILE A 34 10.02 2.68 7.46
N ALA A 35 9.71 2.51 6.17
CA ALA A 35 9.06 1.34 5.59
C ALA A 35 9.89 0.08 5.84
N HIS A 36 11.21 0.15 5.59
CA HIS A 36 12.13 -0.94 5.90
C HIS A 36 12.08 -1.33 7.39
N LYS A 37 12.22 -0.37 8.31
CA LYS A 37 12.14 -0.67 9.75
C LYS A 37 10.79 -1.26 10.15
N LEU A 38 9.68 -0.70 9.67
CA LEU A 38 8.35 -1.24 9.93
C LEU A 38 8.23 -2.68 9.39
N ALA A 39 8.71 -2.96 8.18
CA ALA A 39 8.70 -4.29 7.60
C ALA A 39 9.45 -5.32 8.44
N THR A 40 10.59 -4.96 9.05
CA THR A 40 11.34 -5.86 9.94
C THR A 40 10.51 -6.28 11.18
N TYR A 41 9.82 -5.35 11.82
CA TYR A 41 8.94 -5.68 12.94
C TYR A 41 7.72 -6.47 12.49
N LEU A 42 7.11 -6.10 11.37
CA LEU A 42 5.99 -6.84 10.78
C LEU A 42 6.37 -8.29 10.48
N GLN A 43 7.53 -8.56 9.90
CA GLN A 43 7.98 -9.93 9.59
C GLN A 43 7.97 -10.82 10.85
N SER A 44 8.35 -10.28 12.02
CA SER A 44 8.29 -11.01 13.29
C SER A 44 6.85 -11.34 13.75
N LYS A 45 5.86 -10.53 13.37
CA LYS A 45 4.45 -10.70 13.73
C LYS A 45 3.67 -11.58 12.76
N PHE A 46 4.17 -11.78 11.54
CA PHE A 46 3.51 -12.54 10.48
C PHE A 46 4.41 -13.70 10.01
N LYS A 47 4.66 -14.67 10.90
CA LYS A 47 5.61 -15.78 10.67
C LYS A 47 5.27 -16.68 9.48
N ASP A 48 3.99 -16.83 9.17
CA ASP A 48 3.51 -17.68 8.06
C ASP A 48 3.40 -16.92 6.73
N TYR A 49 3.84 -15.65 6.71
CA TYR A 49 3.81 -14.78 5.55
C TYR A 49 5.19 -14.14 5.31
N HIS A 50 5.37 -13.65 4.10
CA HIS A 50 6.48 -12.81 3.72
C HIS A 50 6.07 -11.34 3.86
N VAL A 51 6.98 -10.51 4.35
CA VAL A 51 6.82 -9.06 4.39
C VAL A 51 7.87 -8.42 3.52
N ASP A 52 7.43 -7.78 2.44
CA ASP A 52 8.32 -7.20 1.42
C ASP A 52 8.06 -5.71 1.22
N VAL A 53 9.15 -4.97 1.02
CA VAL A 53 9.15 -3.53 0.71
C VAL A 53 9.24 -3.33 -0.80
N GLU A 54 8.46 -2.41 -1.36
CA GLU A 54 8.45 -2.06 -2.80
C GLU A 54 8.20 -3.25 -3.74
N TYR A 55 7.56 -4.33 -3.25
CA TYR A 55 7.33 -5.54 -4.05
C TYR A 55 6.30 -5.31 -5.16
N ASN A 56 6.80 -5.32 -6.40
CA ASN A 56 6.04 -5.14 -7.63
C ASN A 56 5.77 -6.46 -8.37
N GLY A 57 5.67 -7.60 -7.68
CA GLY A 57 5.34 -8.88 -8.30
C GLY A 57 3.83 -9.16 -8.37
N ASN A 58 3.36 -9.77 -9.46
CA ASN A 58 2.03 -10.36 -9.60
C ASN A 58 2.13 -11.67 -10.40
N ILE A 59 1.88 -12.80 -9.74
CA ILE A 59 2.02 -14.13 -10.35
C ILE A 59 0.97 -14.46 -11.42
N LEU A 60 -0.11 -13.67 -11.50
CA LEU A 60 -1.17 -13.87 -12.47
C LEU A 60 -0.86 -13.23 -13.83
N ARG A 61 0.27 -12.53 -13.95
CA ARG A 61 0.69 -11.84 -15.17
C ARG A 61 1.89 -12.53 -15.78
N GLU A 62 1.93 -12.57 -17.11
CA GLU A 62 3.00 -13.21 -17.88
C GLU A 62 4.38 -12.62 -17.57
N ASP A 63 4.49 -11.29 -17.48
CA ASP A 63 5.73 -10.59 -17.14
C ASP A 63 6.01 -10.52 -15.62
N GLY A 64 5.09 -11.05 -14.81
CA GLY A 64 5.18 -11.07 -13.36
C GLY A 64 5.08 -9.70 -12.68
N LYS A 65 4.72 -8.61 -13.39
CA LYS A 65 4.74 -7.24 -12.83
C LYS A 65 3.39 -6.80 -12.28
N LYS A 66 3.40 -6.22 -11.07
CA LYS A 66 2.22 -5.68 -10.44
C LYS A 66 1.83 -4.36 -11.08
N ARG A 67 0.58 -4.29 -11.55
CA ARG A 67 -0.01 -3.08 -12.14
C ARG A 67 -1.35 -2.78 -11.51
N ILE A 68 -1.75 -1.52 -11.57
CA ILE A 68 -3.15 -1.12 -11.38
C ILE A 68 -3.68 -0.57 -12.69
N LYS A 69 -4.92 -0.94 -13.02
CA LYS A 69 -5.67 -0.37 -14.14
C LYS A 69 -6.73 0.58 -13.59
N ALA A 70 -6.44 1.87 -13.67
CA ALA A 70 -7.25 2.94 -13.07
C ALA A 70 -8.02 3.74 -14.13
N LEU A 71 -9.21 4.23 -13.78
CA LEU A 71 -10.00 5.08 -14.67
C LEU A 71 -9.28 6.40 -14.99
N LYS A 72 -9.26 6.80 -16.27
CA LYS A 72 -8.73 8.09 -16.72
C LYS A 72 -9.37 9.26 -15.99
N SER A 73 -10.68 9.19 -15.77
CA SER A 73 -11.46 10.21 -15.07
C SER A 73 -10.99 10.40 -13.62
N GLU A 74 -10.73 9.31 -12.90
CA GLU A 74 -10.17 9.36 -11.53
C GLU A 74 -8.75 9.94 -11.52
N LEU A 75 -7.88 9.50 -12.45
CA LEU A 75 -6.52 10.04 -12.57
C LEU A 75 -6.52 11.54 -12.91
N ARG A 76 -7.41 11.97 -13.82
CA ARG A 76 -7.57 13.37 -14.20
C ARG A 76 -8.03 14.23 -13.03
N ALA A 77 -9.05 13.77 -12.28
CA ALA A 77 -9.56 14.48 -11.11
C ALA A 77 -8.50 14.68 -10.01
N LEU A 78 -7.53 13.76 -9.90
CA LEU A 78 -6.41 13.86 -8.97
C LEU A 78 -5.20 14.62 -9.52
N GLY A 79 -5.25 15.13 -10.76
CA GLY A 79 -4.10 15.75 -11.42
C GLY A 79 -2.94 14.75 -11.65
N ARG A 80 -3.25 13.46 -11.76
CA ARG A 80 -2.27 12.38 -11.92
C ARG A 80 -2.28 11.76 -13.32
N LEU A 81 -3.18 12.15 -14.22
CA LEU A 81 -3.14 11.75 -15.63
C LEU A 81 -1.96 12.44 -16.34
N ARG A 82 -1.07 11.66 -16.97
CA ARG A 82 0.12 12.17 -17.66
C ARG A 82 -0.23 12.66 -19.06
N GLY A 83 0.61 13.51 -19.64
CA GLY A 83 0.37 14.11 -20.96
C GLY A 83 0.22 13.06 -22.05
N GLU A 84 1.13 12.08 -22.08
CA GLU A 84 1.12 10.97 -23.03
C GLU A 84 -0.11 10.06 -22.91
N GLU A 85 -0.73 10.01 -21.73
CA GLU A 85 -1.89 9.15 -21.46
C GLU A 85 -3.23 9.79 -21.88
N GLN A 86 -3.23 11.09 -22.21
CA GLN A 86 -4.47 11.79 -22.59
C GLN A 86 -4.99 11.34 -23.95
N ASN A 87 -4.10 10.91 -24.86
CA ASN A 87 -4.43 10.53 -26.22
C ASN A 87 -4.70 9.02 -26.39
N ILE A 88 -4.54 8.23 -25.32
CA ILE A 88 -4.92 6.82 -25.31
C ILE A 88 -6.44 6.75 -25.55
N GLU A 89 -6.98 5.72 -26.20
CA GLU A 89 -8.43 5.61 -26.45
C GLU A 89 -9.16 4.97 -25.26
N GLU A 90 -8.53 4.00 -24.59
CA GLU A 90 -9.12 3.20 -23.51
C GLU A 90 -9.51 4.05 -22.29
N GLU A 91 -10.69 3.84 -21.70
CA GLU A 91 -11.13 4.60 -20.51
C GLU A 91 -10.26 4.35 -19.26
N THR A 92 -9.39 3.34 -19.30
CA THR A 92 -8.48 2.97 -18.22
C THR A 92 -7.02 3.14 -18.61
N ILE A 93 -6.20 3.57 -17.66
CA ILE A 93 -4.73 3.59 -17.77
C ILE A 93 -4.16 2.52 -16.85
N GLU A 94 -3.29 1.69 -17.41
CA GLU A 94 -2.51 0.71 -16.65
C GLU A 94 -1.15 1.28 -16.24
N ARG A 95 -0.74 1.07 -14.99
CA ARG A 95 0.56 1.51 -14.47
C ARG A 95 1.20 0.48 -13.56
N ASP A 96 2.51 0.32 -13.68
CA ASP A 96 3.34 -0.36 -12.68
C ASP A 96 3.22 0.32 -11.31
N VAL A 97 3.21 -0.51 -10.26
CA VAL A 97 3.04 -0.04 -8.88
C VAL A 97 4.03 -0.69 -7.93
N TYR A 98 4.46 0.11 -6.96
CA TYR A 98 5.47 -0.23 -5.96
C TYR A 98 4.90 0.13 -4.58
N PRO A 99 4.10 -0.76 -3.97
CA PRO A 99 3.56 -0.49 -2.63
C PRO A 99 4.68 -0.45 -1.59
N ASP A 100 4.56 0.41 -0.59
CA ASP A 100 5.63 0.58 0.40
C ASP A 100 5.92 -0.70 1.18
N ILE A 101 4.87 -1.41 1.63
CA ILE A 101 5.00 -2.71 2.28
C ILE A 101 3.83 -3.60 1.89
N ILE A 102 4.10 -4.89 1.66
CA ILE A 102 3.07 -5.92 1.55
C ILE A 102 3.31 -7.06 2.52
N ILE A 103 2.22 -7.73 2.90
CA ILE A 103 2.21 -8.97 3.66
C ILE A 103 1.48 -9.98 2.78
N HIS A 104 2.20 -11.01 2.33
CA HIS A 104 1.73 -11.94 1.29
C HIS A 104 2.48 -13.28 1.36
N LYS A 105 2.11 -14.25 0.53
CA LYS A 105 2.94 -15.42 0.28
C LYS A 105 3.46 -15.38 -1.16
N ARG A 106 4.78 -15.17 -1.30
CA ARG A 106 5.48 -15.18 -2.59
C ARG A 106 5.17 -16.47 -3.36
N GLY A 107 4.99 -16.36 -4.68
CA GLY A 107 4.68 -17.50 -5.55
C GLY A 107 3.23 -18.00 -5.46
N THR A 108 2.36 -17.30 -4.73
CA THR A 108 0.93 -17.63 -4.59
C THR A 108 0.08 -16.37 -4.79
N PRO A 109 -1.23 -16.49 -5.01
CA PRO A 109 -2.13 -15.34 -5.05
C PRO A 109 -2.56 -14.87 -3.64
N GLU A 110 -1.99 -15.42 -2.56
CA GLU A 110 -2.37 -15.06 -1.19
C GLU A 110 -1.79 -13.70 -0.78
N ASN A 111 -2.63 -12.66 -0.89
CA ASN A 111 -2.32 -11.28 -0.55
C ASN A 111 -3.07 -10.83 0.72
N LEU A 112 -2.37 -10.72 1.85
CA LEU A 112 -3.01 -10.44 3.15
C LEU A 112 -3.22 -8.95 3.38
N CYS A 113 -2.15 -8.16 3.29
CA CYS A 113 -2.20 -6.74 3.60
C CYS A 113 -1.29 -5.94 2.68
N ILE A 114 -1.73 -4.76 2.28
CA ILE A 114 -0.92 -3.77 1.55
C ILE A 114 -0.91 -2.48 2.35
N ILE A 115 0.25 -1.83 2.43
CA ILE A 115 0.48 -0.68 3.27
C ILE A 115 1.13 0.42 2.44
N GLU A 116 0.59 1.64 2.57
CA GLU A 116 1.13 2.87 2.02
C GLU A 116 1.44 3.82 3.18
N ILE A 117 2.63 4.42 3.17
CA ILE A 117 3.19 5.23 4.25
C ILE A 117 3.38 6.67 3.77
N LYS A 118 3.03 7.61 4.64
CA LYS A 118 3.29 9.02 4.43
C LYS A 118 3.74 9.70 5.71
N LYS A 119 4.49 10.80 5.58
CA LYS A 119 4.85 11.67 6.70
C LYS A 119 3.91 12.88 6.76
N SER A 120 3.86 13.53 7.90
CA SER A 120 3.12 14.79 8.07
C SER A 120 3.74 15.94 7.26
N THR A 121 5.02 15.82 6.93
CA THR A 121 5.80 16.79 6.14
C THR A 121 5.75 16.54 4.63
N SER A 122 5.18 15.42 4.17
CA SER A 122 5.07 15.13 2.74
C SER A 122 4.13 16.15 2.07
N LYS A 123 4.63 16.85 1.05
CA LYS A 123 3.90 17.93 0.35
C LYS A 123 2.82 17.43 -0.60
N GLU A 124 2.95 16.19 -1.07
CA GLU A 124 1.98 15.61 -2.01
C GLU A 124 0.71 15.14 -1.31
N SER A 125 -0.44 15.30 -1.98
CA SER A 125 -1.71 14.73 -1.51
C SER A 125 -1.60 13.21 -1.31
N CYS A 126 -2.32 12.69 -0.31
CA CYS A 126 -2.50 11.25 -0.07
C CYS A 126 -3.60 10.62 -0.93
N ASP A 127 -4.30 11.39 -1.77
CA ASP A 127 -5.48 10.89 -2.47
C ASP A 127 -5.13 9.85 -3.54
N TYR A 128 -3.96 9.98 -4.17
CA TYR A 128 -3.47 8.93 -5.06
C TYR A 128 -3.13 7.64 -4.29
N ASP A 129 -2.56 7.75 -3.09
CA ASP A 129 -2.27 6.59 -2.24
C ASP A 129 -3.57 5.87 -1.82
N LYS A 130 -4.62 6.64 -1.47
CA LYS A 130 -5.96 6.09 -1.20
C LYS A 130 -6.56 5.44 -2.45
N LEU A 131 -6.40 6.04 -3.63
CA LEU A 131 -6.85 5.46 -4.89
C LEU A 131 -6.16 4.12 -5.15
N LYS A 132 -4.83 4.04 -4.99
CA LYS A 132 -4.09 2.78 -5.09
C LYS A 132 -4.66 1.72 -4.13
N LEU A 133 -4.88 2.07 -2.85
CA LEU A 133 -5.47 1.15 -1.86
C LEU A 133 -6.86 0.65 -2.26
N LYS A 134 -7.70 1.49 -2.87
CA LYS A 134 -8.99 1.08 -3.44
C LYS A 134 -8.78 0.01 -4.52
N TYR A 135 -7.86 0.22 -5.47
CA TYR A 135 -7.59 -0.76 -6.53
C TYR A 135 -6.96 -2.05 -6.00
N TYR A 136 -6.03 -1.97 -5.05
CA TYR A 136 -5.39 -3.15 -4.46
C TYR A 136 -6.38 -4.08 -3.74
N THR A 137 -7.40 -3.49 -3.11
CA THR A 137 -8.38 -4.21 -2.29
C THR A 137 -9.67 -4.51 -3.04
N SER A 138 -9.87 -3.90 -4.22
CA SER A 138 -11.07 -4.08 -5.04
C SER A 138 -11.31 -5.55 -5.36
N ARG A 139 -12.56 -5.97 -5.23
CA ARG A 139 -13.06 -7.26 -5.72
C ARG A 139 -13.89 -7.13 -7.00
N ASP A 140 -14.34 -5.93 -7.32
CA ASP A 140 -15.48 -5.72 -8.21
C ASP A 140 -15.12 -5.14 -9.58
N THR A 141 -13.90 -4.68 -9.82
CA THR A 141 -13.74 -3.75 -10.94
C THR A 141 -13.49 -4.39 -12.30
N ILE A 142 -12.77 -5.53 -12.43
CA ILE A 142 -12.43 -6.07 -13.75
C ILE A 142 -12.15 -7.60 -13.71
N THR A 143 -12.71 -8.36 -12.77
CA THR A 143 -12.12 -9.67 -12.39
C THR A 143 -12.55 -10.87 -13.24
N GLU A 144 -13.73 -10.85 -13.87
CA GLU A 144 -14.13 -11.92 -14.81
C GLU A 144 -13.57 -11.71 -16.22
N ILE A 145 -13.22 -10.46 -16.57
CA ILE A 145 -12.80 -10.06 -17.93
C ILE A 145 -11.29 -9.77 -17.99
N ASP A 146 -10.64 -9.42 -16.87
CA ASP A 146 -9.23 -9.05 -16.76
C ASP A 146 -8.61 -9.66 -15.48
N PRO A 147 -8.33 -10.98 -15.48
CA PRO A 147 -7.74 -11.68 -14.34
C PRO A 147 -6.36 -11.13 -13.94
N GLU A 148 -5.70 -10.34 -14.81
CA GLU A 148 -4.40 -9.74 -14.53
C GLU A 148 -4.47 -8.56 -13.55
N ASN A 149 -5.63 -7.90 -13.42
CA ASN A 149 -5.87 -6.82 -12.45
C ASN A 149 -6.32 -7.34 -11.06
N TYR A 150 -6.27 -8.65 -10.85
CA TYR A 150 -6.73 -9.34 -9.66
C TYR A 150 -5.65 -9.35 -8.57
N LEU A 151 -5.62 -8.32 -7.72
CA LEU A 151 -4.64 -8.22 -6.62
C LEU A 151 -5.17 -8.77 -5.29
N LYS A 152 -6.46 -8.56 -4.98
CA LYS A 152 -7.19 -9.14 -3.83
C LYS A 152 -6.46 -9.07 -2.48
N TYR A 153 -5.93 -7.90 -2.14
CA TYR A 153 -5.48 -7.69 -0.76
C TYR A 153 -6.69 -7.67 0.19
N GLU A 154 -6.66 -8.50 1.24
CA GLU A 154 -7.73 -8.54 2.25
C GLU A 154 -7.83 -7.23 3.04
N LEU A 155 -6.72 -6.53 3.21
CA LEU A 155 -6.68 -5.25 3.92
C LEU A 155 -5.70 -4.28 3.28
N GLY A 156 -6.18 -3.08 2.97
CA GLY A 156 -5.37 -1.92 2.60
C GLY A 156 -5.20 -1.01 3.80
N ILE A 157 -3.99 -0.52 4.05
CA ILE A 157 -3.72 0.38 5.17
C ILE A 157 -2.94 1.59 4.70
N PHE A 158 -3.49 2.78 4.96
CA PHE A 158 -2.75 4.02 4.85
C PHE A 158 -2.26 4.47 6.22
N ILE A 159 -0.95 4.65 6.36
CA ILE A 159 -0.29 5.08 7.60
C ILE A 159 0.29 6.47 7.40
N LYS A 160 -0.13 7.43 8.22
CA LYS A 160 0.45 8.77 8.25
C LYS A 160 1.20 8.99 9.56
N PHE A 161 2.53 9.04 9.52
CA PHE A 161 3.37 9.38 10.67
C PHE A 161 3.44 10.88 10.89
N SER A 162 3.42 11.33 12.14
CA SER A 162 3.82 12.69 12.50
C SER A 162 5.34 12.74 12.71
N THR A 163 6.00 13.62 11.98
CA THR A 163 7.47 13.77 11.97
C THR A 163 7.87 15.19 12.38
N LYS A 164 9.17 15.40 12.67
CA LYS A 164 9.72 16.67 13.21
C LYS A 164 9.10 17.14 14.53
N ILE A 165 8.57 16.22 15.33
CA ILE A 165 8.06 16.50 16.68
C ILE A 165 8.77 15.65 17.73
N PRO A 166 8.88 16.11 19.00
CA PRO A 166 9.59 15.37 20.05
C PRO A 166 9.04 13.97 20.30
N LYS A 167 7.72 13.81 20.20
CA LYS A 167 7.01 12.53 20.40
C LYS A 167 6.21 12.17 19.14
N PRO A 168 6.82 11.50 18.15
CA PRO A 168 6.14 11.03 16.96
C PRO A 168 4.93 10.14 17.27
N THR A 169 3.92 10.21 16.41
CA THR A 169 2.68 9.44 16.46
C THR A 169 2.32 8.97 15.05
N TYR A 170 1.23 8.20 14.90
CA TYR A 170 0.70 7.82 13.61
C TYR A 170 -0.83 7.85 13.60
N ASN A 171 -1.40 8.03 12.41
CA ASN A 171 -2.80 7.77 12.11
C ASN A 171 -2.89 6.63 11.10
N LEU A 172 -3.95 5.83 11.19
CA LEU A 172 -4.13 4.63 10.39
C LEU A 172 -5.55 4.62 9.80
N ASN A 173 -5.65 4.57 8.47
CA ASN A 173 -6.91 4.45 7.74
C ASN A 173 -6.96 3.08 7.06
N LEU A 174 -8.08 2.39 7.18
CA LEU A 174 -8.28 1.06 6.61
C LEU A 174 -9.14 1.14 5.37
N THR A 175 -8.78 0.36 4.37
CA THR A 175 -9.57 0.08 3.17
C THR A 175 -9.75 -1.43 3.10
N SER A 176 -10.96 -1.90 2.91
CA SER A 176 -11.27 -3.33 2.80
C SER A 176 -12.41 -3.51 1.80
N PRO A 177 -12.42 -4.62 1.05
CA PRO A 177 -13.52 -4.93 0.14
C PRO A 177 -14.85 -5.23 0.83
N VAL A 178 -14.81 -5.54 2.13
CA VAL A 178 -15.99 -5.77 2.97
C VAL A 178 -15.98 -4.71 4.08
N ASN A 179 -17.15 -4.16 4.42
CA ASN A 179 -17.28 -3.25 5.57
C ASN A 179 -16.69 -3.95 6.82
N LEU A 180 -15.67 -3.32 7.43
CA LEU A 180 -14.92 -3.81 8.60
C LEU A 180 -15.64 -3.55 9.92
#